data_AF-A0A5B7X1X7-F1
#
_entry.id   AF-A0A5B7X1X7-F1
#
_cell.length_a   1.000
_cell.length_b   1.000
_cell.length_c   1.000
_cell.angle_alpha   90.00
_cell.angle_beta   90.00
_cell.angle_gamma   90.00
#
_symmetry.space_group_name_H-M   'P 1'
#
loop_
_entity.id
_entity.type
_entity.pdbx_description
1 polymer ?
#
loop_
_entity_poly.entity_id
_entity_poly.type
_entity_poly.pdbx_seq_one_letter_code
_entity_poly.pdbx_strand_id
1 'polypeptide(L)' 'MADNYVVPIAKAIRELDNYKYPLEKYMGFGWDGLRAYGYNGYWDNGVFKNLNKSLDSDYYKNQVEVLTNTEFNNDCED' A
#
# COMPACT_ATOMS: atom_id res chain seq x y z
N MET A 1 -8.51 11.50 0.36
CA MET A 1 -8.67 10.13 -0.21
C MET A 1 -7.63 9.18 0.35
N ALA A 2 -6.36 9.60 0.41
CA ALA A 2 -5.32 8.84 1.08
C ALA A 2 -5.64 8.62 2.57
N ASP A 3 -5.91 9.68 3.33
CA ASP A 3 -6.16 9.57 4.78
C ASP A 3 -7.41 8.76 5.15
N ASN A 4 -8.42 8.77 4.28
CA ASN A 4 -9.70 8.13 4.56
C ASN A 4 -9.78 6.67 4.10
N TYR A 5 -8.95 6.25 3.14
CA TYR A 5 -9.05 4.92 2.54
C TYR A 5 -7.68 4.22 2.46
N VAL A 6 -6.63 4.91 2.03
CA VAL A 6 -5.29 4.32 1.89
C VAL A 6 -4.61 4.12 3.24
N VAL A 7 -4.61 5.12 4.10
CA VAL A 7 -3.97 5.06 5.42
C VAL A 7 -4.61 3.97 6.30
N PRO A 8 -5.95 3.83 6.38
CA PRO A 8 -6.56 2.73 7.13
C PRO A 8 -6.17 1.35 6.60
N ILE A 9 -6.17 1.15 5.27
CA ILE A 9 -5.79 -0.15 4.66
C ILE A 9 -4.30 -0.44 4.92
N ALA A 10 -3.42 0.55 4.72
CA ALA A 10 -1.99 0.41 4.98
C ALA A 10 -1.69 0.11 6.46
N LYS A 11 -2.42 0.73 7.39
CA LYS A 11 -2.32 0.45 8.83
C LYS A 11 -2.77 -0.97 9.16
N ALA A 12 -3.90 -1.41 8.60
CA ALA A 12 -4.40 -2.77 8.81
C ALA A 12 -3.39 -3.83 8.33
N ILE A 13 -2.82 -3.66 7.14
CA ILE A 13 -1.81 -4.60 6.62
C ILE A 13 -0.54 -4.56 7.46
N ARG A 14 -0.10 -3.36 7.89
CA ARG A 14 1.04 -3.22 8.80
C ARG A 14 0.79 -3.92 10.15
N GLU A 15 -0.42 -3.85 10.67
CA GLU A 15 -0.83 -4.55 11.89
C GLU A 15 -0.77 -6.07 11.70
N LEU A 16 -1.27 -6.57 10.57
CA LEU A 16 -1.17 -7.99 10.22
C LEU A 16 0.29 -8.44 10.06
N ASP A 17 1.17 -7.58 9.53
CA ASP A 17 2.61 -7.84 9.38
C ASP A 17 3.42 -7.53 10.66
N ASN A 18 2.76 -7.44 11.82
CA ASN A 18 3.38 -7.18 13.12
C ASN A 18 4.31 -5.95 13.15
N TYR A 19 3.94 -4.89 12.43
CA TYR A 19 4.67 -3.61 12.35
C TYR A 19 6.13 -3.72 11.87
N LYS A 20 6.47 -4.75 11.09
CA LYS A 20 7.83 -5.04 10.60
C LYS A 20 8.49 -3.88 9.85
N TYR A 21 7.70 -3.10 9.11
CA TYR A 21 8.16 -1.94 8.34
C TYR A 21 7.41 -0.64 8.73
N PRO A 22 7.93 0.54 8.34
CA PRO A 22 7.19 1.80 8.52
C PRO A 22 5.97 1.88 7.58
N LEU A 23 4.98 2.70 7.93
CA LEU A 23 3.67 2.78 7.27
C LEU A 23 3.78 3.06 5.77
N GLU A 24 4.76 3.87 5.37
CA GLU A 24 5.03 4.24 3.98
C GLU A 24 5.26 3.02 3.08
N LYS A 25 5.83 1.93 3.62
CA LYS A 25 6.01 0.69 2.85
C LYS A 25 4.71 -0.03 2.53
N TYR A 26 3.67 0.20 3.33
CA TYR A 26 2.35 -0.42 3.15
C TYR A 26 1.35 0.46 2.39
N MET A 27 1.68 1.74 2.16
CA MET A 27 0.80 2.67 1.44
C MET A 27 0.49 2.17 0.02
N GLY A 28 1.41 1.45 -0.61
CA GLY A 28 1.19 0.84 -1.92
C GLY A 28 -0.03 -0.09 -1.94
N PHE A 29 -0.28 -0.88 -0.88
CA PHE A 29 -1.44 -1.78 -0.82
C PHE A 29 -2.77 -1.03 -0.71
N GLY A 30 -2.80 0.08 0.03
CA GLY A 30 -3.98 0.93 0.09
C GLY A 30 -4.30 1.58 -1.26
N TRP A 31 -3.26 1.96 -2.02
CA TRP A 31 -3.43 2.45 -3.40
C TRP A 31 -3.88 1.35 -4.35
N ASP A 32 -3.39 0.13 -4.15
CA ASP A 32 -3.71 -1.04 -4.94
C ASP A 32 -5.22 -1.31 -4.97
N GLY A 33 -5.87 -1.27 -3.80
CA GLY A 33 -7.32 -1.43 -3.64
C GLY A 33 -8.15 -0.28 -4.22
N LEU A 34 -7.55 0.89 -4.40
CA LEU A 34 -8.21 2.07 -4.99
C LEU A 34 -7.90 2.25 -6.49
N ARG A 35 -7.13 1.35 -7.11
CA ARG A 35 -6.82 1.40 -8.56
C ARG A 35 -8.08 1.45 -9.42
N ALA A 36 -9.17 0.82 -8.98
CA ALA A 36 -10.46 0.86 -9.67
C ALA A 36 -11.14 2.24 -9.65
N TYR A 37 -10.78 3.13 -8.72
CA TYR A 37 -11.48 4.39 -8.44
C TYR A 37 -10.70 5.66 -8.80
N GLY A 38 -9.46 5.58 -9.30
CA GLY A 38 -8.69 6.75 -9.68
C GLY A 38 -7.41 6.45 -10.45
N TYR A 39 -7.42 6.69 -11.76
CA TYR A 39 -6.38 6.23 -12.69
C TYR A 39 -5.12 7.13 -12.76
N ASN A 40 -5.16 8.37 -12.26
CA ASN A 40 -4.11 9.38 -12.55
C ASN A 40 -3.40 9.97 -11.31
N GLY A 41 -3.80 9.59 -10.10
CA GLY A 41 -3.30 10.20 -8.86
C GLY A 41 -4.42 10.44 -7.85
N TYR A 42 -4.07 11.02 -6.71
CA TYR A 42 -4.99 11.28 -5.61
C TYR A 42 -4.78 12.66 -5.00
N TRP A 43 -5.81 13.17 -4.35
CA TRP A 43 -5.73 14.39 -3.55
C TRP A 43 -5.40 14.06 -2.10
N ASP A 44 -4.28 14.60 -1.63
CA ASP A 44 -3.72 14.49 -0.28
C ASP A 44 -3.68 15.88 0.34
N ASN A 45 -4.54 16.15 1.33
CA ASN A 45 -4.65 17.48 1.95
C ASN A 45 -4.70 18.67 0.96
N GLY A 46 -5.41 18.50 -0.16
CA GLY A 46 -5.53 19.53 -1.20
C GLY A 46 -4.38 19.57 -2.23
N VAL A 47 -3.38 18.70 -2.10
CA VAL A 47 -2.26 18.55 -3.04
C VAL A 47 -2.51 17.31 -3.91
N PHE A 48 -2.51 17.47 -5.23
CA PHE A 48 -2.58 16.32 -6.14
C PHE A 48 -1.24 15.60 -6.19
N LYS A 49 -1.24 14.32 -5.79
CA LYS A 49 -0.10 13.41 -5.88
C LYS A 49 -0.32 12.48 -7.07
N ASN A 50 0.59 12.54 -8.04
CA ASN A 50 0.56 11.63 -9.17
C ASN A 50 1.02 10.23 -8.72
N LEU A 51 0.23 9.20 -9.04
CA LEU A 51 0.61 7.81 -8.81
C LEU A 51 1.46 7.37 -10.01
N ASN A 52 2.79 7.37 -9.86
CA ASN A 52 3.65 6.73 -10.84
C ASN A 52 3.40 5.21 -10.79
N LYS A 53 2.71 4.70 -11.80
CA LYS A 53 2.30 3.29 -11.91
C LYS A 53 3.39 2.36 -12.43
N SER A 54 4.60 2.86 -12.69
CA SER A 54 5.68 1.98 -13.10
C SER A 54 5.93 0.95 -11.99
N LEU A 55 6.18 -0.30 -12.39
CA LEU A 55 6.68 -1.36 -11.50
C LEU A 55 8.00 -0.93 -10.83
N ASP A 56 8.69 0.07 -11.39
CA ASP A 56 9.87 0.72 -10.83
C ASP A 56 9.59 1.81 -9.79
N SER A 57 8.33 2.18 -9.56
CA SER A 57 8.00 3.18 -8.54
C SER A 57 8.29 2.64 -7.13
N ASP A 58 8.67 3.55 -6.24
CA ASP A 58 9.00 3.20 -4.85
C ASP A 58 7.84 2.47 -4.14
N TYR A 59 6.60 2.75 -4.54
CA TYR A 59 5.41 2.06 -4.02
C TYR A 59 5.40 0.57 -4.35
N TYR A 60 5.63 0.20 -5.61
CA TYR A 60 5.66 -1.22 -6.01
C TYR A 60 6.89 -1.93 -5.43
N LYS A 61 8.05 -1.27 -5.40
CA LYS A 61 9.25 -1.83 -4.77
C LYS A 61 9.04 -2.12 -3.28
N ASN A 62 8.42 -1.20 -2.56
CA ASN A 62 8.09 -1.40 -1.15
C ASN A 62 7.06 -2.51 -0.93
N GLN A 63 6.04 -2.61 -1.79
CA GLN A 63 5.08 -3.72 -1.71
C GLN A 63 5.73 -5.07 -1.96
N VAL A 64 6.59 -5.17 -2.99
CA VAL A 64 7.33 -6.41 -3.27
C VAL A 64 8.20 -6.78 -2.08
N GLU A 65 8.91 -5.83 -1.47
CA GLU A 65 9.72 -6.11 -0.28
C GLU A 65 8.90 -6.61 0.91
N VAL A 66 7.73 -6.00 1.16
CA VAL A 66 6.80 -6.50 2.18
C VAL A 66 6.35 -7.91 1.83
N LEU A 67 5.85 -8.15 0.60
CA LEU A 67 5.36 -9.45 0.15
C LEU A 67 6.42 -10.56 0.16
N THR A 68 7.69 -10.25 -0.10
CA THR A 68 8.77 -11.25 -0.08
C THR A 68 9.25 -11.58 1.33
N ASN A 69 8.98 -10.73 2.31
CA ASN A 69 9.46 -10.88 3.69
C ASN A 69 8.35 -11.09 4.71
N THR A 70 7.09 -10.98 4.31
CA THR A 70 5.93 -11.22 5.16
C THR A 70 5.56 -12.70 5.16
N GLU A 71 5.01 -13.16 6.28
CA GLU A 71 4.49 -14.51 6.45
C GLU A 71 3.01 -14.62 6.07
N PHE A 72 2.42 -13.62 5.39
CA PHE A 72 1.00 -13.66 4.98
C PHE A 72 0.60 -14.93 4.20
N ASN A 73 1.53 -15.60 3.54
CA ASN A 73 1.29 -16.86 2.82
C ASN A 73 1.35 -18.11 3.70
N ASN A 74 1.84 -18.02 4.94
CA ASN A 74 2.00 -19.17 5.83
C ASN A 74 0.69 -19.55 6.56
N ASP A 75 -0.30 -18.66 6.59
CA ASP A 75 -1.60 -18.91 7.24
C ASP A 75 -2.67 -19.48 6.27
N CYS A 76 -2.31 -19.70 5.00
CA CYS A 76 -3.16 -20.35 4.00
C CYS A 76 -2.89 -21.86 3.96
N GLU A 77 -2.99 -22.54 5.10
CA GLU A 77 -3.04 -24.01 5.15
C GLU A 77 -4.51 -24.46 5.18
N ASP A 78 -4.92 -25.21 4.14
CA ASP A 78 -6.23 -25.89 4.01
C ASP A 78 -6.46 -26.99 5.07
#